data_AF-A0A497SQE9-F1
#
_entry.id   AF-A0A497SQE9-F1
#
_cell.length_a   1.000
_cell.length_b   1.000
_cell.length_c   1.000
_cell.angle_alpha   90.00
_cell.angle_beta   90.00
_cell.angle_gamma   90.00
#
_symmetry.space_group_name_H-M   'P 1'
#
loop_
_entity.id
_entity.type
_entity.pdbx_description
1 polymer ?
#
loop_
_entity_poly.entity_id
_entity_poly.type
_entity_poly.pdbx_seq_one_letter_code
_entity_poly.pdbx_strand_id
1 'polypeptide(L)'
;MKSGRKSAIFTGRQPRQAALKAATRGFKDIKLRERGRRNKDGTYTVHKFKGSMKKIKLGDDRPEWLPEKVRKPVVKKVGIERINKI
;
A
#
# COMPACT_ATOMS: atom_id res chain seq x y z
N MET A 1 15.23 -19.50 7.70
CA MET A 1 14.77 -18.11 7.47
C MET A 1 13.53 -17.87 8.34
N LYS A 2 13.59 -17.01 9.38
CA LYS A 2 12.42 -16.78 10.24
C LYS A 2 11.31 -16.08 9.44
N SER A 3 10.27 -16.84 9.08
CA SER A 3 8.98 -16.35 8.56
C SER A 3 8.22 -15.63 9.67
N GLY A 4 8.81 -14.58 10.24
CA GLY A 4 8.09 -13.67 11.11
C GLY A 4 7.13 -12.89 10.23
N ARG A 5 5.82 -12.98 10.48
CA ARG A 5 4.83 -12.07 9.89
C ARG A 5 5.20 -10.65 10.33
N LYS A 6 6.07 -9.97 9.57
CA LYS A 6 6.54 -8.61 9.88
C LYS A 6 5.34 -7.67 9.73
N SER A 7 4.64 -7.41 10.83
CA SER A 7 3.62 -6.37 10.92
C SER A 7 4.30 -5.01 10.84
N ALA A 8 4.49 -4.50 9.63
CA ALA A 8 4.99 -3.14 9.41
C ALA A 8 3.84 -2.14 9.50
N ILE A 9 4.06 -1.04 10.22
CA ILE A 9 3.08 0.03 10.37
C ILE A 9 3.32 1.08 9.28
N PHE A 10 2.32 1.30 8.43
CA PHE A 10 2.33 2.35 7.41
C PHE A 10 1.21 3.35 7.67
N THR A 11 1.54 4.64 7.63
CA THR A 11 0.59 5.73 7.87
C THR A 11 0.43 6.60 6.62
N GLY A 12 -0.76 7.18 6.47
CA GLY A 12 -1.11 8.10 5.39
C GLY A 12 -2.51 8.67 5.62
N ARG A 13 -2.84 9.78 4.96
CA ARG A 13 -4.17 10.42 5.09
C ARG A 13 -5.29 9.52 4.54
N GLN A 14 -4.98 8.73 3.50
CA GLN A 14 -5.88 7.74 2.92
C GLN A 14 -5.26 6.35 2.99
N PRO A 15 -6.07 5.27 3.09
CA PRO A 15 -5.57 3.88 3.07
C PRO A 15 -4.71 3.57 1.83
N ARG A 16 -5.06 4.18 0.68
CA ARG A 16 -4.29 4.04 -0.57
C ARG A 16 -2.86 4.59 -0.45
N GLN A 17 -2.66 5.69 0.27
CA GLN A 17 -1.34 6.29 0.45
C GLN A 17 -0.44 5.40 1.32
N ALA A 18 -0.99 4.84 2.40
CA ALA A 18 -0.30 3.85 3.21
C ALA A 18 0.05 2.59 2.39
N ALA A 19 -0.85 2.15 1.50
CA ALA A 19 -0.58 1.04 0.60
C ALA A 19 0.54 1.34 -0.41
N LEU A 20 0.59 2.57 -0.97
CA LEU A 20 1.67 2.98 -1.86
C LEU A 20 3.03 2.93 -1.15
N LYS A 21 3.10 3.40 0.10
CA LYS A 21 4.32 3.30 0.92
C LYS A 21 4.76 1.85 1.14
N ALA A 22 3.81 0.96 1.42
CA ALA A 22 4.08 -0.47 1.55
C ALA A 22 4.57 -1.07 0.21
N ALA A 23 3.95 -0.72 -0.92
CA ALA A 23 4.38 -1.18 -2.24
C ALA A 23 5.80 -0.72 -2.58
N THR A 24 6.19 0.52 -2.22
CA THR A 24 7.57 1.02 -2.38
C THR A 24 8.58 0.19 -1.61
N ARG A 25 8.20 -0.36 -0.45
CA ARG A 25 9.05 -1.25 0.35
C ARG A 25 9.08 -2.70 -0.17
N GLY A 26 8.36 -3.00 -1.25
CA GLY A 26 8.33 -4.32 -1.88
C GLY A 26 7.19 -5.23 -1.41
N PHE A 27 6.25 -4.74 -0.60
CA PHE A 27 5.08 -5.54 -0.21
C PHE A 27 4.09 -5.65 -1.37
N LYS A 28 3.71 -6.88 -1.74
CA LYS A 28 2.75 -7.18 -2.81
C LYS A 28 1.33 -7.32 -2.26
N ASP A 29 1.14 -8.19 -1.26
CA ASP A 29 -0.15 -8.38 -0.61
C ASP A 29 -0.25 -7.51 0.64
N ILE A 30 -1.08 -6.46 0.56
CA ILE A 30 -1.15 -5.41 1.57
C ILE A 30 -2.55 -5.43 2.20
N LYS A 31 -2.60 -5.66 3.52
CA LYS A 31 -3.82 -5.56 4.32
C LYS A 31 -3.67 -4.41 5.31
N LEU A 32 -4.54 -3.40 5.23
CA LEU A 32 -4.48 -2.20 6.05
C LEU A 32 -5.76 -2.03 6.87
N ARG A 33 -5.62 -2.01 8.19
CA ARG A 33 -6.71 -1.73 9.11
C ARG A 33 -6.84 -0.23 9.35
N GLU A 34 -8.06 0.29 9.41
CA GLU A 34 -8.31 1.64 9.90
C GLU A 34 -8.10 1.69 11.43
N ARG A 35 -7.15 2.52 11.88
CA ARG A 35 -6.86 2.69 13.31
C ARG A 35 -7.80 3.75 13.89
N GLY A 36 -8.34 3.51 15.09
CA GLY A 36 -9.20 4.47 15.80
C GLY A 36 -10.67 4.47 15.37
N ARG A 37 -11.04 3.74 14.31
CA ARG A 37 -12.43 3.59 13.85
C ARG A 37 -12.89 2.15 13.98
N ARG A 38 -14.00 1.94 14.69
CA ARG A 38 -14.78 0.70 14.63
C ARG A 38 -16.07 0.99 13.89
N ASN A 39 -16.61 -0.02 13.23
CA ASN A 39 -17.96 0.06 12.69
C ASN A 39 -18.99 0.04 13.84
N LYS A 40 -20.25 0.39 13.55
CA LYS A 40 -21.36 0.33 14.52
C LYS A 40 -21.46 -1.05 15.20
N ASP A 41 -21.25 -2.10 14.41
CA ASP A 41 -21.30 -3.50 14.87
C ASP A 41 -20.00 -3.95 15.60
N GLY A 42 -19.12 -3.02 15.98
CA GLY A 42 -17.87 -3.32 16.70
C GLY A 42 -16.72 -3.89 15.85
N THR A 43 -16.96 -4.14 14.56
CA THR A 43 -15.98 -4.74 13.63
C THR A 43 -14.95 -3.74 13.12
N TYR A 44 -13.80 -4.24 12.65
CA TYR A 44 -12.76 -3.46 11.99
C TYR A 44 -12.85 -3.59 10.48
N THR A 45 -12.65 -2.48 9.78
CA THR A 45 -12.54 -2.44 8.33
C THR A 45 -11.08 -2.60 7.92
N VAL A 46 -10.80 -3.62 7.11
CA VAL A 46 -9.48 -3.92 6.54
C VAL A 46 -9.53 -3.74 5.03
N HIS A 47 -8.74 -2.80 4.52
CA HIS A 47 -8.58 -2.57 3.10
C HIS A 47 -7.52 -3.52 2.53
N LYS A 48 -7.87 -4.26 1.47
CA LYS A 48 -6.97 -5.14 0.76
C LYS A 48 -6.47 -4.47 -0.51
N PHE A 49 -5.15 -4.37 -0.65
CA PHE A 49 -4.48 -3.83 -1.82
C PHE A 49 -3.46 -4.83 -2.37
N LYS A 50 -3.30 -4.83 -3.69
CA LYS A 50 -2.19 -5.45 -4.40
C LYS A 50 -1.22 -4.36 -4.86
N GLY A 51 -0.01 -4.39 -4.33
CA GLY A 51 1.09 -3.49 -4.66
C GLY A 51 2.00 -4.07 -5.74
N SER A 52 2.47 -3.21 -6.63
CA SER A 52 3.52 -3.52 -7.61
C SER A 52 4.38 -2.29 -7.89
N MET A 53 5.55 -2.50 -8.47
CA MET A 53 6.44 -1.43 -8.94
C MET A 53 6.50 -1.51 -10.46
N LYS A 54 6.02 -0.47 -11.15
CA LYS A 54 6.08 -0.38 -12.61
C LYS A 54 7.21 0.56 -13.02
N LYS A 55 7.99 0.19 -14.04
CA LYS A 55 8.90 1.13 -14.71
C LYS A 55 8.08 1.96 -15.68
N ILE A 56 8.10 3.28 -15.52
CA ILE A 56 7.45 4.23 -16.43
C ILE A 56 8.54 5.02 -17.16
N LYS A 57 8.31 5.32 -18.44
CA LYS A 57 9.11 6.30 -19.18
C LYS A 57 8.67 7.70 -18.77
N LEU A 58 9.63 8.58 -18.53
CA LEU A 58 9.40 10.00 -18.37
C LEU A 58 9.28 10.64 -19.76
N GLY A 59 8.54 11.75 -19.85
CA GLY A 59 8.44 12.53 -21.08
C GLY A 59 9.70 13.36 -21.31
N ASP A 60 9.68 14.13 -22.41
CA ASP A 60 10.83 14.93 -22.85
C ASP A 60 11.12 16.12 -21.93
N ASP A 61 10.13 16.59 -21.15
CA ASP A 61 10.27 17.66 -20.14
C ASP A 61 11.06 17.24 -18.89
N ARG A 62 11.79 16.11 -18.92
CA ARG A 62 12.57 15.66 -17.75
C ARG A 62 13.87 16.47 -17.63
N PRO A 63 14.32 16.79 -16.40
CA PRO A 63 15.66 17.32 -16.19
C PRO A 63 16.75 16.34 -16.63
N GLU A 64 17.88 16.83 -17.13
CA GLU A 64 18.99 16.01 -17.64
C GLU A 64 19.57 15.03 -16.60
N TRP A 65 19.57 15.41 -15.33
CA TRP A 65 20.06 14.58 -14.23
C TRP A 65 19.15 13.38 -13.90
N LEU A 66 17.91 13.36 -14.42
CA LEU A 66 16.93 12.31 -14.15
C LEU A 66 16.96 11.23 -15.24
N PRO A 67 17.05 9.93 -14.89
CA PRO A 67 17.06 8.86 -15.88
C PRO A 67 15.74 8.79 -16.66
N GLU A 68 15.78 8.33 -17.90
CA GLU A 68 14.60 8.21 -18.80
C GLU A 68 13.47 7.35 -18.20
N LYS A 69 13.81 6.36 -17.36
CA LYS A 69 12.86 5.42 -16.76
C LYS A 69 12.95 5.45 -15.24
N VAL A 70 11.81 5.65 -14.58
CA VAL A 70 11.70 5.64 -13.12
C VAL A 70 10.77 4.52 -12.66
N ARG A 71 11.08 3.92 -11.52
CA ARG A 71 10.21 2.94 -10.85
C ARG A 71 9.15 3.69 -10.05
N LYS A 72 7.89 3.51 -10.40
CA LYS A 72 6.74 4.08 -9.71
C LYS A 72 5.95 2.98 -9.00
N PRO A 73 5.65 3.11 -7.69
CA PRO A 73 4.77 2.18 -7.01
C PRO A 73 3.34 2.38 -7.51
N VAL A 74 2.63 1.27 -7.72
CA VAL A 74 1.23 1.24 -8.10
C VAL A 74 0.50 0.30 -7.16
N VAL A 75 -0.70 0.68 -6.76
CA VAL A 75 -1.58 -0.16 -5.94
C VAL A 75 -2.96 -0.29 -6.57
N LYS A 76 -3.45 -1.53 -6.64
CA LYS A 76 -4.82 -1.85 -7.04
C LYS A 76 -5.61 -2.27 -5.80
N LYS A 77 -6.79 -1.67 -5.59
CA LYS A 77 -7.68 -2.09 -4.50
C LYS A 77 -8.33 -3.41 -4.91
N VAL A 78 -8.20 -4.43 -4.07
CA VAL A 78 -8.78 -5.76 -4.30
C VAL A 78 -10.14 -5.86 -3.64
N GLY A 79 -10.30 -5.23 -2.48
CA GLY A 79 -11.57 -5.23 -1.76
C GLY A 79 -11.42 -4.72 -0.34
N ILE A 80 -12.46 -4.94 0.44
CA ILE A 80 -12.54 -4.61 1.86
C ILE A 80 -13.00 -5.86 2.60
N GLU A 81 -12.41 -6.14 3.75
CA GLU A 81 -12.84 -7.17 4.70
C GLU A 81 -13.31 -6.51 5.98
N ARG A 82 -14.34 -7.10 6.60
CA ARG A 82 -14.77 -6.77 7.96
C ARG A 82 -14.32 -7.89 8.86
N ILE A 83 -13.59 -7.57 9.93
CA ILE A 83 -13.09 -8.57 10.89
C ILE A 83 -13.47 -8.18 12.31
N ASN A 84 -13.84 -9.17 13.13
CA ASN A 84 -14.23 -8.95 14.52
C ASN A 84 -13.02 -9.01 15.46
N LYS A 85 -11.96 -9.73 15.07
CA LYS A 85 -10.75 -9.96 15.86
C LYS A 85 -9.50 -9.75 14.99
N ILE A 86 -8.45 -9.23 15.60
CA ILE A 86 -7.16 -8.88 14.96
C ILE A 86 -6.16 -10.02 15.16
#